data_AF-A0A852PYU8-F1
#
_entry.id   AF-A0A852PYU8-F1
#
_cell.length_a   1.000
_cell.length_b   1.000
_cell.length_c   1.000
_cell.angle_alpha   90.00
_cell.angle_beta   90.00
_cell.angle_gamma   90.00
#
_symmetry.space_group_name_H-M   'P 1'
#
loop_
_entity.id
_entity.type
_entity.pdbx_description
1 polymer ?
#
loop_
_entity_poly.entity_id
_entity_poly.type
_entity_poly.pdbx_seq_one_letter_code
_entity_poly.pdbx_strand_id
1 'polypeptide(L)'
;MSKMRQKSGKGSFRGVPFLIEDEQGMDGGRRLVRYEYPLRDDGMTEDLGLRLRNYHISCLVIGDDHVKQAEKLIEALEKPGTGTLKHPYFGTKEVRVDDYKAVYSTGHLRVTRFDISFIPAINEIAPLAKKDSLFGVLNQYADALNALADEFAEMIEGVLDFIDELTAPIFNLVDSFIGLIETVFDGIGAVLAVGSEFKNRVMGFKNRLSTLIRTPQLFAKELQSLVQFGGQGVAVSASGRVVNRYYGGVQVATAIPAEHSLKNAVDTQRVFVQMSALSDAMNQAKTKLQQRQLEMPKSVLENLRDGKTNQQSIHKTLSRNVMAQYGMTNILNALQAKAQFVFLRLMQTTLVVEYGKAIAQAITIRTKGEPSTIESRADVQRYLRDIDEQLERAIFDCADHEQWQSYEALEQFRLALLLDLRARGELLAESKMVDLTDTQPALVVTFNETGKAKGWERVVRRNQIRHPLFCLGGSQVEVLA
;
A
#
# COMPACT_ATOMS: atom_id res chain seq x y z
N MET A 1 -55.85 -16.41 23.49
CA MET A 1 -55.90 -17.02 22.14
C MET A 1 -56.01 -15.92 21.10
N SER A 2 -54.93 -15.64 20.37
CA SER A 2 -54.91 -14.61 19.31
C SER A 2 -55.68 -15.13 18.09
N LYS A 3 -56.72 -14.42 17.67
CA LYS A 3 -57.42 -14.69 16.40
C LYS A 3 -56.40 -14.57 15.27
N MET A 4 -55.98 -15.69 14.68
CA MET A 4 -55.25 -15.66 13.41
C MET A 4 -56.15 -14.95 12.38
N ARG A 5 -55.81 -13.70 12.06
CA ARG A 5 -56.43 -12.94 10.97
C ARG A 5 -56.30 -13.78 9.70
N GLN A 6 -57.41 -14.26 9.14
CA GLN A 6 -57.44 -14.82 7.79
C GLN A 6 -56.81 -13.80 6.84
N LYS A 7 -55.65 -14.16 6.27
CA LYS A 7 -54.96 -13.32 5.29
C LYS A 7 -55.76 -13.39 3.99
N SER A 8 -55.94 -12.26 3.31
CA SER A 8 -56.89 -12.09 2.21
C SER A 8 -56.58 -12.87 0.92
N GLY A 9 -55.53 -13.70 0.89
CA GLY A 9 -55.08 -14.43 -0.31
C GLY A 9 -54.63 -13.54 -1.47
N LYS A 10 -54.62 -12.21 -1.32
CA LYS A 10 -54.28 -11.26 -2.41
C LYS A 10 -52.78 -11.02 -2.48
N GLY A 11 -52.17 -11.37 -3.62
CA GLY A 11 -50.79 -11.07 -3.95
C GLY A 11 -50.69 -10.09 -5.13
N SER A 12 -49.49 -9.59 -5.39
CA SER A 12 -49.20 -8.85 -6.63
C SER A 12 -47.74 -8.96 -7.02
N PHE A 13 -47.46 -9.02 -8.33
CA PHE A 13 -46.10 -8.93 -8.86
C PHE A 13 -46.01 -7.76 -9.84
N ARG A 14 -45.05 -6.85 -9.62
CA ARG A 14 -44.89 -5.60 -10.41
C ARG A 14 -46.20 -4.80 -10.55
N GLY A 15 -47.05 -4.84 -9.52
CA GLY A 15 -48.35 -4.16 -9.49
C GLY A 15 -49.50 -4.92 -10.13
N VAL A 16 -49.27 -6.06 -10.79
CA VAL A 16 -50.33 -6.92 -11.32
C VAL A 16 -50.88 -7.81 -10.20
N PRO A 17 -52.18 -7.72 -9.86
CA PRO A 17 -52.76 -8.49 -8.76
C PRO A 17 -53.04 -9.94 -9.18
N PHE A 18 -52.88 -10.86 -8.22
CA PHE A 18 -53.29 -12.26 -8.34
C PHE A 18 -53.81 -12.79 -7.00
N LEU A 19 -54.53 -13.90 -7.01
CA LEU A 19 -54.99 -14.59 -5.81
C LEU A 19 -54.18 -15.86 -5.59
N ILE A 20 -53.91 -16.21 -4.36
CA ILE A 20 -52.98 -17.29 -4.00
C ILE A 20 -53.78 -18.55 -3.66
N GLU A 21 -53.31 -19.71 -4.11
CA GLU A 21 -53.89 -21.01 -3.78
C GLU A 21 -53.49 -21.47 -2.38
N ASP A 22 -54.27 -22.39 -1.80
CA ASP A 22 -54.21 -22.76 -0.37
C ASP A 22 -52.82 -23.23 0.11
N GLU A 23 -51.97 -23.78 -0.76
CA GLU A 23 -50.64 -24.26 -0.42
C GLU A 23 -49.54 -23.43 -1.08
N GLN A 24 -48.52 -23.03 -0.31
CA GLN A 24 -47.38 -22.24 -0.78
C GLN A 24 -46.06 -22.82 -0.27
N GLY A 25 -45.09 -22.99 -1.17
CA GLY A 25 -43.80 -23.60 -0.86
C GLY A 25 -42.65 -22.59 -0.82
N MET A 26 -41.72 -22.76 0.12
CA MET A 26 -40.45 -22.06 0.13
C MET A 26 -39.32 -23.07 0.30
N ASP A 27 -38.43 -23.13 -0.68
CA ASP A 27 -37.24 -23.97 -0.61
C ASP A 27 -36.08 -23.17 -0.04
N GLY A 28 -35.39 -23.77 0.91
CA GLY A 28 -34.23 -23.19 1.55
C GLY A 28 -33.38 -24.26 2.23
N GLY A 29 -32.20 -23.87 2.68
CA GLY A 29 -31.30 -24.79 3.36
C GLY A 29 -29.87 -24.27 3.36
N ARG A 30 -28.92 -25.15 3.67
CA ARG A 30 -27.49 -24.88 3.54
C ARG A 30 -26.90 -25.84 2.51
N ARG A 31 -25.91 -25.38 1.75
CA ARG A 31 -25.16 -26.21 0.82
C ARG A 31 -24.16 -27.01 1.65
N LEU A 32 -24.37 -28.31 1.77
CA LEU A 32 -23.50 -29.20 2.53
C LEU A 32 -22.76 -30.13 1.57
N VAL A 33 -21.44 -30.19 1.68
CA VAL A 33 -20.62 -31.25 1.08
C VAL A 33 -20.49 -32.36 2.10
N ARG A 34 -20.74 -33.60 1.68
CA ARG A 34 -20.65 -34.78 2.54
C ARG A 34 -19.46 -35.62 2.09
N TYR A 35 -18.59 -35.96 3.02
CA TYR A 35 -17.48 -36.87 2.82
C TYR A 35 -17.75 -38.16 3.58
N GLU A 36 -17.88 -39.27 2.85
CA GLU A 36 -18.07 -40.62 3.37
C GLU A 36 -16.78 -41.41 3.18
N TYR A 37 -16.30 -42.07 4.24
CA TYR A 37 -15.03 -42.80 4.25
C TYR A 37 -15.28 -44.32 4.29
N PRO A 38 -14.55 -45.14 3.52
CA PRO A 38 -14.70 -46.59 3.58
C PRO A 38 -14.42 -47.15 4.98
N LEU A 39 -15.23 -48.12 5.41
CA LEU A 39 -15.12 -48.82 6.70
C LEU A 39 -15.25 -47.92 7.95
N ARG A 40 -15.85 -46.74 7.80
CA ARG A 40 -16.26 -45.87 8.92
C ARG A 40 -17.76 -45.69 8.92
N ASP A 41 -18.34 -45.77 10.11
CA ASP A 41 -19.77 -45.54 10.33
C ASP A 41 -20.10 -44.05 10.52
N ASP A 42 -19.08 -43.17 10.51
CA ASP A 42 -19.20 -41.72 10.63
C ASP A 42 -18.66 -40.99 9.38
N GLY A 43 -19.26 -39.83 9.07
CA GLY A 43 -18.89 -38.99 7.92
C GLY A 43 -18.65 -37.53 8.32
N MET A 44 -17.96 -36.77 7.46
CA MET A 44 -17.72 -35.35 7.67
C MET A 44 -18.63 -34.51 6.77
N THR A 45 -19.18 -33.41 7.30
CA THR A 45 -19.93 -32.45 6.48
C THR A 45 -19.28 -31.07 6.54
N GLU A 46 -19.15 -30.44 5.37
CA GLU A 46 -18.63 -29.08 5.23
C GLU A 46 -19.74 -28.17 4.70
N ASP A 47 -19.92 -27.03 5.37
CA ASP A 47 -21.00 -26.09 5.08
C ASP A 47 -20.53 -24.97 4.16
N LEU A 48 -20.97 -25.02 2.90
CA LEU A 48 -20.67 -24.04 1.85
C LEU A 48 -21.62 -22.83 1.87
N GLY A 49 -22.33 -22.62 2.98
CA GLY A 49 -23.19 -21.47 3.20
C GLY A 49 -24.65 -21.69 2.78
N LEU A 50 -25.44 -20.62 2.86
CA LEU A 50 -26.88 -20.67 2.63
C LEU A 50 -27.18 -21.06 1.17
N ARG A 51 -28.12 -22.00 0.98
CA ARG A 51 -28.74 -22.26 -0.32
C ARG A 51 -29.62 -21.06 -0.66
N LEU A 52 -29.56 -20.60 -1.91
CA LEU A 52 -30.41 -19.52 -2.37
C LEU A 52 -31.87 -19.95 -2.20
N ARG A 53 -32.69 -19.06 -1.62
CA ARG A 53 -34.10 -19.37 -1.36
C ARG A 53 -34.87 -19.31 -2.67
N ASN A 54 -35.69 -20.31 -2.95
CA ASN A 54 -36.64 -20.26 -4.05
C ASN A 54 -38.05 -20.13 -3.47
N TYR A 55 -38.82 -19.20 -4.02
CA TYR A 55 -40.21 -18.98 -3.64
C TYR A 55 -41.10 -19.54 -4.75
N HIS A 56 -41.81 -20.63 -4.44
CA HIS A 56 -42.77 -21.24 -5.35
C HIS A 56 -44.17 -20.74 -5.02
N ILE A 57 -44.80 -20.10 -6.00
CA ILE A 57 -46.10 -19.47 -5.85
C ILE A 57 -47.08 -20.07 -6.85
N SER A 58 -48.08 -20.78 -6.32
CA SER A 58 -49.25 -21.19 -7.09
C SER A 58 -50.34 -20.13 -6.89
N CYS A 59 -50.71 -19.45 -7.98
CA CYS A 59 -51.69 -18.38 -7.96
C CYS A 59 -52.69 -18.48 -9.11
N LEU A 60 -53.78 -17.74 -8.99
CA LEU A 60 -54.90 -17.77 -9.89
C LEU A 60 -55.40 -16.36 -10.18
N VAL A 61 -55.88 -16.20 -11.41
CA VAL A 61 -56.52 -15.00 -11.91
C VAL A 61 -57.96 -15.38 -12.21
N ILE A 62 -58.91 -14.79 -11.46
CA ILE A 62 -60.36 -15.07 -11.57
C ILE A 62 -61.09 -13.85 -12.11
N GLY A 63 -62.03 -14.07 -13.02
CA GLY A 63 -63.03 -13.07 -13.38
C GLY A 63 -63.39 -13.10 -14.86
N ASP A 64 -64.32 -12.23 -15.25
CA ASP A 64 -64.75 -12.11 -16.64
C ASP A 64 -63.59 -11.67 -17.56
N ASP A 65 -62.66 -10.87 -17.02
CA ASP A 65 -61.44 -10.42 -17.68
C ASP A 65 -60.21 -11.29 -17.39
N HIS A 66 -60.37 -12.54 -16.91
CA HIS A 66 -59.24 -13.39 -16.50
C HIS A 66 -58.18 -13.55 -17.60
N VAL A 67 -58.58 -13.63 -18.89
CA VAL A 67 -57.67 -13.72 -20.04
C VAL A 67 -56.79 -12.48 -20.14
N LYS A 68 -57.37 -11.28 -20.09
CA LYS A 68 -56.63 -10.01 -20.18
C LYS A 68 -55.72 -9.78 -18.96
N GLN A 69 -56.14 -10.24 -17.78
CA GLN A 69 -55.32 -10.16 -16.58
C GLN A 69 -54.17 -11.17 -16.60
N ALA A 70 -54.39 -12.37 -17.16
CA ALA A 70 -53.35 -13.37 -17.39
C ALA A 70 -52.27 -12.86 -18.35
N GLU A 71 -52.66 -12.23 -19.47
CA GLU A 71 -51.72 -11.59 -20.41
C GLU A 71 -50.87 -10.51 -19.74
N LYS A 72 -51.49 -9.65 -18.91
CA LYS A 72 -50.76 -8.62 -18.15
C LYS A 72 -49.78 -9.22 -17.14
N LEU A 73 -50.13 -10.34 -16.52
CA LEU A 73 -49.26 -11.02 -15.58
C LEU A 73 -48.07 -11.66 -16.31
N ILE A 74 -48.31 -12.29 -17.47
CA ILE A 74 -47.26 -12.83 -18.33
C ILE A 74 -46.30 -11.72 -18.77
N GLU A 75 -46.81 -10.59 -19.27
CA GLU A 75 -45.99 -9.44 -19.66
C GLU A 75 -45.15 -8.91 -18.48
N ALA A 76 -45.72 -8.91 -17.27
CA ALA A 76 -44.99 -8.53 -16.07
C ALA A 76 -43.90 -9.54 -15.69
N LEU A 77 -44.13 -10.84 -15.87
CA LEU A 77 -43.17 -11.92 -15.60
C LEU A 77 -42.01 -11.93 -16.60
N GLU A 78 -42.28 -11.66 -17.88
CA GLU A 78 -41.29 -11.69 -18.95
C GLU A 78 -40.45 -10.41 -19.06
N LYS A 79 -40.86 -9.31 -18.42
CA LYS A 79 -40.09 -8.06 -18.40
C LYS A 79 -38.70 -8.28 -17.77
N PRO A 80 -37.61 -7.79 -18.40
CA PRO A 80 -36.26 -7.98 -17.87
C PRO A 80 -36.06 -7.28 -16.52
N GLY A 81 -35.14 -7.80 -15.69
CA GLY A 81 -34.72 -7.17 -14.44
C GLY A 81 -35.48 -7.64 -13.19
N THR A 82 -35.28 -6.94 -12.08
CA THR A 82 -35.90 -7.25 -10.79
C THR A 82 -37.35 -6.76 -10.75
N GLY A 83 -38.17 -7.40 -9.92
CA GLY A 83 -39.57 -7.05 -9.72
C GLY A 83 -39.97 -7.15 -8.26
N THR A 84 -40.86 -6.27 -7.84
CA THR A 84 -41.42 -6.32 -6.48
C THR A 84 -42.55 -7.35 -6.41
N LEU A 85 -42.34 -8.39 -5.62
CA LEU A 85 -43.34 -9.37 -5.23
C LEU A 85 -43.96 -8.95 -3.90
N LYS A 86 -45.29 -8.85 -3.84
CA LYS A 86 -46.05 -8.71 -2.60
C LYS A 86 -46.83 -10.00 -2.36
N HIS A 87 -46.44 -10.74 -1.34
CA HIS A 87 -47.08 -11.99 -0.95
C HIS A 87 -47.61 -11.89 0.50
N PRO A 88 -48.85 -12.30 0.81
CA PRO A 88 -49.43 -12.31 2.16
C PRO A 88 -48.59 -13.05 3.20
N TYR A 89 -47.88 -14.13 2.79
CA TYR A 89 -47.05 -14.92 3.69
C TYR A 89 -45.56 -14.55 3.63
N PHE A 90 -45.02 -14.24 2.44
CA PHE A 90 -43.59 -13.94 2.27
C PHE A 90 -43.25 -12.45 2.45
N GLY A 91 -44.27 -11.59 2.56
CA GLY A 91 -44.13 -10.14 2.64
C GLY A 91 -43.81 -9.51 1.28
N THR A 92 -43.26 -8.30 1.33
CA THR A 92 -42.76 -7.60 0.14
C THR A 92 -41.29 -7.98 -0.09
N LYS A 93 -40.97 -8.51 -1.27
CA LYS A 93 -39.62 -8.94 -1.66
C LYS A 93 -39.25 -8.41 -3.03
N GLU A 94 -37.99 -8.05 -3.21
CA GLU A 94 -37.42 -7.89 -4.55
C GLU A 94 -36.92 -9.23 -5.04
N VAL A 95 -37.44 -9.65 -6.19
CA VAL A 95 -37.20 -10.96 -6.76
C VAL A 95 -36.93 -10.86 -8.27
N ARG A 96 -36.34 -11.91 -8.82
CA ARG A 96 -36.28 -12.20 -10.25
C ARG A 96 -37.14 -13.42 -10.53
N VAL A 97 -37.75 -13.45 -11.70
CA VAL A 97 -38.49 -14.62 -12.19
C VAL A 97 -37.47 -15.62 -12.70
N ASP A 98 -37.56 -16.87 -12.23
CA ASP A 98 -36.77 -17.99 -12.73
C ASP A 98 -37.53 -18.70 -13.85
N ASP A 99 -38.75 -19.16 -13.54
CA ASP A 99 -39.65 -19.82 -14.49
C ASP A 99 -41.12 -19.57 -14.10
N TYR A 100 -42.02 -19.70 -15.06
CA TYR A 100 -43.47 -19.66 -14.84
C TYR A 100 -44.22 -20.62 -15.77
N LYS A 101 -45.34 -21.15 -15.30
CA LYS A 101 -46.25 -21.99 -16.07
C LYS A 101 -47.66 -21.47 -15.97
N ALA A 102 -48.27 -21.11 -17.10
CA ALA A 102 -49.68 -20.77 -17.20
C ALA A 102 -50.49 -22.00 -17.62
N VAL A 103 -51.50 -22.38 -16.84
CA VAL A 103 -52.38 -23.52 -17.12
C VAL A 103 -53.78 -23.01 -17.45
N TYR A 104 -54.21 -23.28 -18.68
CA TYR A 104 -55.55 -23.02 -19.17
C TYR A 104 -56.36 -24.33 -19.15
N SER A 105 -57.47 -24.36 -18.40
CA SER A 105 -58.36 -25.52 -18.34
C SER A 105 -59.71 -25.17 -18.96
N THR A 106 -60.23 -26.05 -19.81
CA THR A 106 -61.58 -25.93 -20.38
C THR A 106 -62.68 -26.36 -19.40
N GLY A 107 -62.33 -27.10 -18.33
CA GLY A 107 -63.26 -27.56 -17.31
C GLY A 107 -63.52 -26.54 -16.18
N HIS A 108 -62.64 -25.56 -16.03
CA HIS A 108 -62.80 -24.46 -15.07
C HIS A 108 -63.08 -23.16 -15.82
N LEU A 109 -64.31 -22.67 -15.77
CA LEU A 109 -64.69 -21.44 -16.44
C LEU A 109 -64.19 -20.21 -15.66
N ARG A 110 -63.60 -19.24 -16.38
CA ARG A 110 -63.17 -17.92 -15.87
C ARG A 110 -61.97 -17.91 -14.90
N VAL A 111 -61.08 -18.90 -15.01
CA VAL A 111 -59.87 -18.99 -14.17
C VAL A 111 -58.64 -19.36 -15.01
N THR A 112 -57.53 -18.67 -14.78
CA THR A 112 -56.19 -19.09 -15.24
C THR A 112 -55.30 -19.33 -14.04
N ARG A 113 -54.67 -20.50 -13.98
CA ARG A 113 -53.72 -20.87 -12.91
C ARG A 113 -52.30 -20.61 -13.36
N PHE A 114 -51.46 -20.17 -12.43
CA PHE A 114 -50.04 -19.91 -12.62
C PHE A 114 -49.24 -20.61 -11.53
N ASP A 115 -48.17 -21.29 -11.93
CA ASP A 115 -47.10 -21.72 -11.04
C ASP A 115 -45.87 -20.89 -11.35
N ILE A 116 -45.36 -20.13 -10.40
CA ILE A 116 -44.27 -19.17 -10.62
C ILE A 116 -43.15 -19.42 -9.61
N SER A 117 -41.93 -19.51 -10.11
CA SER A 117 -40.71 -19.65 -9.32
C SER A 117 -39.96 -18.33 -9.28
N PHE A 118 -39.80 -17.77 -8.08
CA PHE A 118 -39.06 -16.52 -7.85
C PHE A 118 -37.79 -16.77 -7.05
N ILE A 119 -36.72 -16.07 -7.43
CA ILE A 119 -35.44 -16.06 -6.74
C ILE A 119 -35.18 -14.65 -6.19
N PRO A 120 -34.63 -14.46 -4.98
CA PRO A 120 -34.25 -13.16 -4.45
C PRO A 120 -33.36 -12.37 -5.41
N ALA A 121 -33.67 -11.09 -5.62
CA ALA A 121 -32.76 -10.19 -6.29
C ALA A 121 -31.54 -9.97 -5.41
N ILE A 122 -30.34 -10.28 -5.93
CA ILE A 122 -29.10 -9.91 -5.25
C ILE A 122 -28.71 -8.51 -5.75
N ASN A 123 -28.56 -7.58 -4.81
CA ASN A 123 -27.80 -6.37 -5.03
C ASN A 123 -26.35 -6.73 -4.67
N GLU A 124 -25.50 -6.77 -5.69
CA GLU A 124 -24.03 -6.92 -5.62
C GLU A 124 -23.48 -8.34 -5.35
N ILE A 125 -22.84 -8.94 -6.38
CA ILE A 125 -22.14 -10.25 -6.31
C ILE A 125 -20.66 -10.12 -6.69
N ALA A 126 -20.16 -8.92 -7.02
CA ALA A 126 -18.72 -8.77 -7.20
C ALA A 126 -18.06 -8.72 -5.81
N PRO A 127 -16.97 -9.46 -5.54
CA PRO A 127 -16.05 -8.99 -4.51
C PRO A 127 -15.72 -7.55 -4.89
N LEU A 128 -16.04 -6.59 -4.03
CA LEU A 128 -15.54 -5.22 -4.16
C LEU A 128 -14.05 -5.37 -4.43
N ALA A 129 -13.59 -4.95 -5.61
CA ALA A 129 -12.17 -5.00 -5.94
C ALA A 129 -11.46 -4.27 -4.79
N LYS A 130 -10.82 -5.03 -3.91
CA LYS A 130 -10.11 -4.47 -2.77
C LYS A 130 -8.96 -3.72 -3.42
N LYS A 131 -9.06 -2.40 -3.49
CA LYS A 131 -8.03 -1.55 -4.07
C LYS A 131 -6.71 -1.98 -3.43
N ASP A 132 -5.76 -2.37 -4.28
CA ASP A 132 -4.41 -2.66 -3.81
C ASP A 132 -3.78 -1.33 -3.42
N SER A 133 -3.86 -1.03 -2.12
CA SER A 133 -3.38 0.24 -1.57
C SER A 133 -1.86 0.35 -1.71
N LEU A 134 -1.12 -0.77 -1.70
CA LEU A 134 0.32 -0.79 -1.94
C LEU A 134 0.63 -0.40 -3.39
N PHE A 135 -0.14 -0.90 -4.36
CA PHE A 135 0.00 -0.48 -5.75
C PHE A 135 -0.22 1.04 -5.91
N GLY A 136 -1.18 1.61 -5.19
CA GLY A 136 -1.40 3.06 -5.13
C GLY A 136 -0.16 3.83 -4.63
N VAL A 137 0.47 3.35 -3.55
CA VAL A 137 1.72 3.94 -3.03
C VAL A 137 2.86 3.85 -4.04
N LEU A 138 3.02 2.71 -4.71
CA LEU A 138 4.13 2.50 -5.65
C LEU A 138 4.01 3.36 -6.91
N ASN A 139 2.79 3.63 -7.38
CA ASN A 139 2.58 4.59 -8.48
C ASN A 139 2.94 6.01 -8.03
N GLN A 140 2.41 6.45 -6.89
CA GLN A 140 2.69 7.79 -6.38
C GLN A 140 4.17 8.00 -6.00
N TYR A 141 4.84 6.93 -5.60
CA TYR A 141 6.29 6.92 -5.41
C TYR A 141 7.03 7.22 -6.73
N ALA A 142 6.65 6.58 -7.84
CA ALA A 142 7.27 6.82 -9.13
C ALA A 142 6.99 8.25 -9.63
N ASP A 143 5.77 8.74 -9.44
CA ASP A 143 5.37 10.10 -9.79
C ASP A 143 6.16 11.14 -8.98
N ALA A 144 6.32 10.93 -7.68
CA ALA A 144 7.15 11.78 -6.81
C ALA A 144 8.63 11.81 -7.26
N LEU A 145 9.22 10.66 -7.60
CA LEU A 145 10.60 10.63 -8.11
C LEU A 145 10.76 11.37 -9.43
N ASN A 146 9.79 11.25 -10.34
CA ASN A 146 9.83 11.97 -11.61
C ASN A 146 9.70 13.48 -11.40
N ALA A 147 8.73 13.94 -10.59
CA ALA A 147 8.55 15.36 -10.29
C ALA A 147 9.81 15.99 -9.65
N LEU A 148 10.40 15.30 -8.67
CA LEU A 148 11.66 15.70 -8.04
C LEU A 148 12.82 15.78 -9.05
N ALA A 149 12.89 14.81 -9.98
CA ALA A 149 13.95 14.77 -10.99
C ALA A 149 13.80 15.88 -12.04
N ASP A 150 12.57 16.17 -12.45
CA ASP A 150 12.27 17.18 -13.46
C ASP A 150 12.57 18.59 -12.93
N GLU A 151 12.11 18.94 -11.72
CA GLU A 151 12.42 20.24 -11.13
C GLU A 151 13.90 20.40 -10.75
N PHE A 152 14.56 19.32 -10.34
CA PHE A 152 16.02 19.34 -10.19
C PHE A 152 16.70 19.69 -11.51
N ALA A 153 16.28 19.04 -12.59
CA ALA A 153 16.83 19.27 -13.92
C ALA A 153 16.64 20.74 -14.34
N GLU A 154 15.44 21.29 -14.19
CA GLU A 154 15.15 22.70 -14.48
C GLU A 154 16.08 23.67 -13.74
N MET A 155 16.28 23.48 -12.43
CA MET A 155 17.16 24.36 -11.65
C MET A 155 18.63 24.21 -12.04
N ILE A 156 19.09 22.99 -12.32
CA ILE A 156 20.47 22.75 -12.77
C ILE A 156 20.68 23.33 -14.18
N GLU A 157 19.73 23.18 -15.10
CA GLU A 157 19.76 23.85 -16.40
C GLU A 157 19.87 25.37 -16.26
N GLY A 158 19.09 25.97 -15.35
CA GLY A 158 19.19 27.39 -15.04
C GLY A 158 20.58 27.81 -14.51
N VAL A 159 21.27 26.94 -13.77
CA VAL A 159 22.67 27.18 -13.35
C VAL A 159 23.64 27.01 -14.54
N LEU A 160 23.43 25.99 -15.37
CA LEU A 160 24.29 25.69 -16.53
C LEU A 160 24.12 26.71 -17.66
N ASP A 161 23.03 27.46 -17.74
CA ASP A 161 22.90 28.57 -18.70
C ASP A 161 24.01 29.62 -18.51
N PHE A 162 24.64 29.71 -17.34
CA PHE A 162 25.75 30.63 -17.04
C PHE A 162 27.15 30.01 -17.21
N ILE A 163 27.25 28.78 -17.75
CA ILE A 163 28.52 28.05 -17.78
C ILE A 163 29.60 28.73 -18.62
N ASP A 164 29.21 29.37 -19.72
CA ASP A 164 30.15 30.03 -20.65
C ASP A 164 30.72 31.34 -20.06
N GLU A 165 30.09 31.87 -19.01
CA GLU A 165 30.58 33.02 -18.25
C GLU A 165 31.51 32.58 -17.09
N LEU A 166 31.62 31.28 -16.83
CA LEU A 166 32.56 30.73 -15.84
C LEU A 166 33.99 30.80 -16.39
N THR A 167 34.85 31.51 -15.68
CA THR A 167 36.27 31.68 -16.01
C THR A 167 37.10 30.41 -15.78
N ALA A 168 36.51 29.39 -15.14
CA ALA A 168 37.01 28.03 -15.03
C ALA A 168 35.83 27.04 -15.16
N PRO A 169 35.98 25.93 -15.90
CA PRO A 169 34.86 25.22 -16.53
C PRO A 169 34.01 24.46 -15.50
N ILE A 170 32.94 23.86 -16.01
CA ILE A 170 32.08 22.81 -15.40
C ILE A 170 32.76 21.88 -14.36
N PHE A 171 34.08 21.69 -14.43
CA PHE A 171 34.91 20.99 -13.45
C PHE A 171 34.78 21.50 -12.00
N ASN A 172 34.72 22.83 -11.74
CA ASN A 172 34.55 23.32 -10.36
C ASN A 172 33.19 22.90 -9.77
N LEU A 173 32.15 22.86 -10.61
CA LEU A 173 30.82 22.40 -10.24
C LEU A 173 30.82 20.88 -9.99
N VAL A 174 31.50 20.13 -10.86
CA VAL A 174 31.73 18.68 -10.69
C VAL A 174 32.47 18.39 -9.39
N ASP A 175 33.58 19.07 -9.12
CA ASP A 175 34.39 18.90 -7.90
C ASP A 175 33.56 19.23 -6.63
N SER A 176 32.69 20.22 -6.72
CA SER A 176 31.77 20.59 -5.65
C SER A 176 30.77 19.50 -5.33
N PHE A 177 30.20 18.86 -6.35
CA PHE A 177 29.32 17.71 -6.17
C PHE A 177 30.06 16.48 -5.66
N ILE A 178 31.27 16.22 -6.16
CA ILE A 178 32.14 15.15 -5.66
C ILE A 178 32.41 15.34 -4.16
N GLY A 179 32.80 16.55 -3.75
CA GLY A 179 33.06 16.85 -2.34
C GLY A 179 31.83 16.70 -1.45
N LEU A 180 30.63 17.02 -1.95
CA LEU A 180 29.38 16.76 -1.23
C LEU A 180 29.10 15.26 -1.08
N ILE A 181 29.28 14.49 -2.15
CA ILE A 181 29.13 13.03 -2.14
C ILE A 181 30.10 12.42 -1.12
N GLU A 182 31.38 12.78 -1.16
CA GLU A 182 32.37 12.33 -0.18
C GLU A 182 31.96 12.72 1.24
N THR A 183 31.53 13.97 1.47
CA THR A 183 31.09 14.43 2.79
C THR A 183 29.88 13.63 3.32
N VAL A 184 28.88 13.37 2.48
CA VAL A 184 27.67 12.64 2.85
C VAL A 184 27.98 11.15 3.07
N PHE A 185 28.76 10.53 2.19
CA PHE A 185 28.93 9.08 2.19
C PHE A 185 30.11 8.57 3.02
N ASP A 186 31.18 9.34 3.19
CA ASP A 186 32.30 8.95 4.06
C ASP A 186 31.88 8.91 5.54
N GLY A 187 30.92 9.77 5.94
CA GLY A 187 30.31 9.73 7.27
C GLY A 187 29.56 8.43 7.59
N ILE A 188 29.04 7.75 6.56
CA ILE A 188 28.24 6.52 6.67
C ILE A 188 29.13 5.28 6.65
N GLY A 189 30.24 5.33 5.90
CA GLY A 189 31.20 4.22 5.79
C GLY A 189 31.75 3.76 7.14
N ALA A 190 31.90 4.67 8.10
CA ALA A 190 32.34 4.36 9.47
C ALA A 190 31.26 3.71 10.34
N VAL A 191 29.97 3.97 10.07
CA VAL A 191 28.84 3.57 10.92
C VAL A 191 28.22 2.24 10.50
N LEU A 192 28.29 1.87 9.21
CA LEU A 192 27.40 0.85 8.66
C LEU A 192 28.06 -0.33 7.94
N ALA A 193 29.40 -0.40 7.89
CA ALA A 193 30.12 -1.41 7.10
C ALA A 193 29.50 -1.59 5.70
N VAL A 194 29.13 -0.46 5.07
CA VAL A 194 28.38 -0.45 3.82
C VAL A 194 29.21 -1.23 2.79
N GLY A 195 28.63 -2.30 2.25
CA GLY A 195 29.35 -3.28 1.43
C GLY A 195 30.02 -2.64 0.19
N SER A 196 30.93 -3.39 -0.43
CA SER A 196 31.66 -2.97 -1.65
C SER A 196 30.72 -2.49 -2.77
N GLU A 197 29.50 -3.03 -2.84
CA GLU A 197 28.50 -2.65 -3.85
C GLU A 197 28.11 -1.18 -3.82
N PHE A 198 27.83 -0.63 -2.64
CA PHE A 198 27.45 0.78 -2.52
C PHE A 198 28.61 1.70 -2.87
N LYS A 199 29.80 1.39 -2.34
CA LYS A 199 31.03 2.10 -2.68
C LYS A 199 31.25 2.09 -4.20
N ASN A 200 31.00 0.95 -4.85
CA ASN A 200 31.09 0.83 -6.30
C ASN A 200 30.05 1.69 -7.03
N ARG A 201 28.81 1.83 -6.53
CA ARG A 201 27.80 2.74 -7.10
C ARG A 201 28.23 4.20 -6.98
N VAL A 202 28.69 4.61 -5.80
CA VAL A 202 29.18 5.98 -5.55
C VAL A 202 30.39 6.30 -6.45
N MET A 203 31.35 5.39 -6.57
CA MET A 203 32.49 5.55 -7.48
C MET A 203 32.04 5.59 -8.95
N GLY A 204 31.12 4.71 -9.35
CA GLY A 204 30.56 4.68 -10.71
C GLY A 204 29.79 5.94 -11.07
N PHE A 205 29.12 6.56 -10.10
CA PHE A 205 28.49 7.86 -10.25
C PHE A 205 29.52 8.98 -10.38
N LYS A 206 30.51 9.04 -9.49
CA LYS A 206 31.61 10.02 -9.53
C LYS A 206 32.32 10.03 -10.89
N ASN A 207 32.58 8.85 -11.46
CA ASN A 207 33.23 8.72 -12.76
C ASN A 207 32.37 9.20 -13.94
N ARG A 208 31.03 9.15 -13.80
CA ARG A 208 30.06 9.58 -14.83
C ARG A 208 29.57 11.00 -14.63
N LEU A 209 29.88 11.63 -13.50
CA LEU A 209 29.36 12.96 -13.15
C LEU A 209 29.67 14.03 -14.21
N SER A 210 30.87 13.97 -14.81
CA SER A 210 31.30 14.91 -15.86
C SER A 210 30.46 14.84 -17.14
N THR A 211 29.84 13.69 -17.43
CA THR A 211 28.91 13.52 -18.55
C THR A 211 27.49 13.80 -18.11
N LEU A 212 27.10 13.33 -16.93
CA LEU A 212 25.75 13.50 -16.36
C LEU A 212 25.37 14.96 -16.19
N ILE A 213 26.30 15.83 -15.83
CA ILE A 213 26.04 17.25 -15.63
C ILE A 213 25.53 17.96 -16.90
N ARG A 214 25.78 17.39 -18.09
CA ARG A 214 25.24 17.91 -19.37
C ARG A 214 23.84 17.38 -19.69
N THR A 215 23.36 16.42 -18.91
CA THR A 215 22.04 15.79 -19.04
C THR A 215 21.34 15.80 -17.67
N PRO A 216 20.84 16.95 -17.20
CA PRO A 216 20.40 17.14 -15.81
C PRO A 216 19.31 16.18 -15.35
N GLN A 217 18.42 15.75 -16.25
CA GLN A 217 17.39 14.75 -15.92
C GLN A 217 17.98 13.35 -15.64
N LEU A 218 18.98 12.91 -16.42
CA LEU A 218 19.68 11.64 -16.16
C LEU A 218 20.55 11.74 -14.90
N PHE A 219 21.16 12.92 -14.67
CA PHE A 219 21.89 13.22 -13.45
C PHE A 219 21.00 13.05 -12.21
N ALA A 220 19.79 13.60 -12.25
CA ALA A 220 18.81 13.44 -11.17
C ALA A 220 18.50 11.97 -10.88
N LYS A 221 18.20 11.18 -11.92
CA LYS A 221 17.85 9.76 -11.77
C LYS A 221 18.99 8.92 -11.22
N GLU A 222 20.21 9.14 -11.70
CA GLU A 222 21.41 8.45 -11.18
C GLU A 222 21.69 8.84 -9.73
N LEU A 223 21.49 10.10 -9.37
CA LEU A 223 21.62 10.60 -7.99
C LEU A 223 20.57 9.95 -7.08
N GLN A 224 19.31 9.90 -7.51
CA GLN A 224 18.23 9.22 -6.79
C GLN A 224 18.56 7.72 -6.57
N SER A 225 19.16 7.06 -7.56
CA SER A 225 19.55 5.65 -7.48
C SER A 225 20.60 5.35 -6.40
N LEU A 226 21.40 6.35 -5.99
CA LEU A 226 22.37 6.20 -4.90
C LEU A 226 21.69 5.99 -3.55
N VAL A 227 20.45 6.46 -3.41
CA VAL A 227 19.66 6.43 -2.18
C VAL A 227 18.66 5.26 -2.17
N GLN A 228 18.52 4.58 -3.31
CA GLN A 228 17.66 3.40 -3.48
C GLN A 228 18.31 2.13 -2.90
N PHE A 229 18.23 1.98 -1.58
CA PHE A 229 18.63 0.77 -0.87
C PHE A 229 17.57 -0.33 -1.00
N GLY A 230 17.52 -1.03 -2.15
CA GLY A 230 16.60 -2.18 -2.30
C GLY A 230 16.09 -2.50 -3.71
N GLY A 231 16.66 -1.92 -4.77
CA GLY A 231 16.17 -2.07 -6.14
C GLY A 231 16.38 -3.43 -6.82
N GLN A 232 17.14 -4.36 -6.24
CA GLN A 232 17.00 -5.76 -6.64
C GLN A 232 16.07 -6.40 -5.65
N GLY A 233 14.83 -6.61 -6.11
CA GLY A 233 13.95 -7.59 -5.49
C GLY A 233 14.79 -8.80 -5.16
N VAL A 234 14.60 -9.32 -3.96
CA VAL A 234 14.99 -10.69 -3.67
C VAL A 234 14.27 -11.51 -4.72
N ALA A 235 14.94 -11.77 -5.84
CA ALA A 235 14.75 -12.96 -6.60
C ALA A 235 14.91 -14.04 -5.54
N VAL A 236 13.77 -14.54 -5.08
CA VAL A 236 13.70 -15.79 -4.36
C VAL A 236 14.23 -16.80 -5.37
N SER A 237 15.55 -16.91 -5.43
CA SER A 237 16.20 -18.13 -5.88
C SER A 237 15.76 -19.13 -4.83
N ALA A 238 14.63 -19.77 -5.10
CA ALA A 238 14.13 -20.93 -4.38
C ALA A 238 15.08 -22.10 -4.65
N SER A 239 16.38 -21.94 -4.38
CA SER A 239 17.31 -23.04 -4.34
C SER A 239 17.23 -23.65 -2.94
N GLY A 240 16.11 -24.33 -2.67
CA GLY A 240 16.04 -25.24 -1.53
C GLY A 240 17.08 -26.35 -1.75
N ARG A 241 18.03 -26.50 -0.82
CA ARG A 241 18.90 -27.69 -0.82
C ARG A 241 18.03 -28.91 -0.55
N VAL A 242 17.88 -29.76 -1.56
CA VAL A 242 17.28 -31.09 -1.42
C VAL A 242 18.36 -32.02 -0.87
N VAL A 243 18.12 -32.59 0.32
CA VAL A 243 18.98 -33.63 0.87
C VAL A 243 18.32 -34.98 0.59
N ASN A 244 18.98 -35.81 -0.22
CA ASN A 244 18.56 -37.20 -0.42
C ASN A 244 19.18 -38.06 0.68
N ARG A 245 18.33 -38.72 1.48
CA ARG A 245 18.76 -39.80 2.38
C ARG A 245 18.19 -41.13 1.91
N TYR A 246 19.00 -42.17 2.05
CA TYR A 246 18.63 -43.53 1.70
C TYR A 246 18.32 -44.33 2.96
N TYR A 247 17.13 -44.92 3.01
CA TYR A 247 16.76 -45.89 4.03
C TYR A 247 16.35 -47.18 3.32
N GLY A 248 17.08 -48.27 3.57
CA GLY A 248 16.74 -49.60 3.04
C GLY A 248 16.50 -49.63 1.51
N GLY A 249 17.28 -48.88 0.73
CA GLY A 249 17.16 -48.83 -0.73
C GLY A 249 16.14 -47.82 -1.29
N VAL A 250 15.40 -47.10 -0.43
CA VAL A 250 14.46 -46.05 -0.86
C VAL A 250 15.11 -44.67 -0.74
N GLN A 251 15.10 -43.90 -1.83
CA GLN A 251 15.47 -42.48 -1.82
C GLN A 251 14.32 -41.64 -1.26
N VAL A 252 14.55 -40.92 -0.15
CA VAL A 252 13.63 -39.90 0.34
C VAL A 252 14.30 -38.54 0.20
N ALA A 253 13.77 -37.72 -0.70
CA ALA A 253 14.14 -36.33 -0.88
C ALA A 253 13.40 -35.48 0.15
N THR A 254 14.12 -34.90 1.11
CA THR A 254 13.53 -33.90 2.01
C THR A 254 13.96 -32.51 1.59
N ALA A 255 12.98 -31.66 1.26
CA ALA A 255 13.20 -30.24 1.07
C ALA A 255 13.37 -29.61 2.45
N ILE A 256 14.56 -29.10 2.76
CA ILE A 256 14.77 -28.31 3.97
C ILE A 256 14.25 -26.89 3.66
N PRO A 257 13.20 -26.39 4.34
CA PRO A 257 12.79 -25.01 4.20
C PRO A 257 13.94 -24.13 4.68
N ALA A 258 14.32 -23.18 3.84
CA ALA A 258 15.56 -22.47 4.01
C ALA A 258 15.44 -21.47 5.19
N GLU A 259 16.50 -21.32 6.01
CA GLU A 259 16.68 -20.39 7.15
C GLU A 259 16.60 -18.88 6.80
N HIS A 260 15.90 -18.50 5.73
CA HIS A 260 16.03 -17.18 5.08
C HIS A 260 15.20 -16.08 5.74
N SER A 261 14.26 -16.43 6.60
CA SER A 261 13.27 -15.49 7.13
C SER A 261 13.86 -14.51 8.16
N LEU A 262 14.79 -14.97 9.01
CA LEU A 262 15.53 -14.12 9.95
C LEU A 262 16.52 -13.19 9.23
N LYS A 263 17.17 -13.68 8.17
CA LYS A 263 18.10 -12.89 7.35
C LYS A 263 17.36 -11.74 6.66
N ASN A 264 16.22 -12.02 6.05
CA ASN A 264 15.38 -11.00 5.42
C ASN A 264 14.95 -9.90 6.40
N ALA A 265 14.50 -10.24 7.61
CA ALA A 265 14.11 -9.23 8.62
C ALA A 265 15.29 -8.38 9.11
N VAL A 266 16.47 -8.99 9.28
CA VAL A 266 17.71 -8.28 9.64
C VAL A 266 18.18 -7.38 8.50
N ASP A 267 18.05 -7.82 7.26
CA ASP A 267 18.42 -7.05 6.08
C ASP A 267 17.49 -5.85 5.87
N THR A 268 16.18 -5.99 6.08
CA THR A 268 15.25 -4.85 6.09
C THR A 268 15.54 -3.88 7.24
N GLN A 269 15.88 -4.37 8.44
CA GLN A 269 16.26 -3.50 9.56
C GLN A 269 17.55 -2.73 9.26
N ARG A 270 18.52 -3.35 8.57
CA ARG A 270 19.74 -2.68 8.11
C ARG A 270 19.44 -1.56 7.14
N VAL A 271 18.49 -1.74 6.21
CA VAL A 271 18.07 -0.70 5.28
C VAL A 271 17.55 0.53 6.06
N PHE A 272 16.73 0.34 7.10
CA PHE A 272 16.25 1.46 7.90
C PHE A 272 17.37 2.22 8.65
N VAL A 273 18.35 1.51 9.22
CA VAL A 273 19.50 2.14 9.88
C VAL A 273 20.40 2.86 8.85
N GLN A 274 20.54 2.31 7.64
CA GLN A 274 21.25 2.96 6.54
C GLN A 274 20.58 4.26 6.12
N MET A 275 19.25 4.23 5.97
CA MET A 275 18.47 5.42 5.64
C MET A 275 18.59 6.49 6.73
N SER A 276 18.47 6.13 8.00
CA SER A 276 18.58 7.12 9.09
C SER A 276 19.97 7.77 9.14
N ALA A 277 21.04 6.97 9.03
CA ALA A 277 22.41 7.50 9.03
C ALA A 277 22.68 8.42 7.83
N LEU A 278 22.13 8.10 6.66
CA LEU A 278 22.26 8.93 5.47
C LEU A 278 21.49 10.24 5.62
N SER A 279 20.29 10.20 6.21
CA SER A 279 19.52 11.40 6.55
C SER A 279 20.33 12.33 7.46
N ASP A 280 20.94 11.79 8.51
CA ASP A 280 21.78 12.56 9.43
C ASP A 280 23.00 13.17 8.73
N ALA A 281 23.68 12.40 7.89
CA ALA A 281 24.84 12.87 7.12
C ALA A 281 24.46 14.01 6.15
N MET A 282 23.32 13.89 5.46
CA MET A 282 22.81 14.94 4.58
C MET A 282 22.40 16.20 5.34
N ASN A 283 21.72 16.07 6.49
CA ASN A 283 21.37 17.20 7.34
C ASN A 283 22.62 17.94 7.84
N GLN A 284 23.66 17.20 8.21
CA GLN A 284 24.95 17.79 8.59
C GLN A 284 25.61 18.50 7.42
N ALA A 285 25.59 17.91 6.21
CA ALA A 285 26.13 18.53 5.00
C ALA A 285 25.37 19.82 4.64
N LYS A 286 24.03 19.80 4.68
CA LYS A 286 23.15 20.96 4.47
C LYS A 286 23.45 22.07 5.47
N THR A 287 23.55 21.74 6.76
CA THR A 287 23.85 22.69 7.83
C THR A 287 25.23 23.36 7.62
N LYS A 288 26.26 22.57 7.29
CA LYS A 288 27.60 23.10 6.98
C LYS A 288 27.60 24.01 5.76
N LEU A 289 26.79 23.70 4.74
CA LEU A 289 26.65 24.54 3.57
C LEU A 289 25.96 25.87 3.90
N GLN A 290 24.86 25.83 4.66
CA GLN A 290 24.12 27.02 5.13
C GLN A 290 24.99 27.96 5.97
N GLN A 291 25.90 27.41 6.79
CA GLN A 291 26.84 28.22 7.58
C GLN A 291 27.87 28.95 6.70
N ARG A 292 28.17 28.41 5.51
CA ARG A 292 29.15 29.01 4.58
C ARG A 292 28.49 30.02 3.65
N GLN A 293 27.31 29.70 3.12
CA GLN A 293 26.62 30.48 2.09
C GLN A 293 25.11 30.35 2.23
N LEU A 294 24.39 31.46 1.95
CA LEU A 294 22.93 31.46 1.86
C LEU A 294 22.48 30.90 0.52
N GLU A 295 21.34 30.21 0.51
CA GLU A 295 20.76 29.73 -0.74
C GLU A 295 20.09 30.88 -1.52
N MET A 296 20.37 30.96 -2.81
CA MET A 296 19.67 31.85 -3.74
C MET A 296 18.23 31.34 -4.00
N PRO A 297 17.18 32.18 -3.86
CA PRO A 297 15.81 31.80 -4.24
C PRO A 297 15.69 31.44 -5.73
N LYS A 298 14.70 30.59 -6.08
CA LYS A 298 14.46 30.18 -7.47
C LYS A 298 14.09 31.37 -8.35
N SER A 299 13.18 32.22 -7.91
CA SER A 299 12.85 33.51 -8.55
C SER A 299 14.06 34.39 -8.89
N VAL A 300 15.12 34.41 -8.07
CA VAL A 300 16.34 35.18 -8.38
C VAL A 300 17.14 34.53 -9.52
N LEU A 301 17.23 33.20 -9.54
CA LEU A 301 17.88 32.46 -10.63
C LEU A 301 17.14 32.68 -11.97
N GLU A 302 15.81 32.67 -11.94
CA GLU A 302 14.98 32.94 -13.13
C GLU A 302 15.18 34.37 -13.63
N ASN A 303 15.16 35.37 -12.74
CA ASN A 303 15.44 36.76 -13.11
C ASN A 303 16.83 36.95 -13.75
N LEU A 304 17.84 36.22 -13.26
CA LEU A 304 19.17 36.23 -13.87
C LEU A 304 19.12 35.65 -15.29
N ARG A 305 18.41 34.53 -15.47
CA ARG A 305 18.25 33.84 -16.76
C ARG A 305 17.53 34.70 -17.79
N ASP A 306 16.45 35.35 -17.40
CA ASP A 306 15.68 36.26 -18.24
C ASP A 306 16.52 37.48 -18.63
N GLY A 307 17.30 38.01 -17.68
CA GLY A 307 18.26 39.06 -17.95
C GLY A 307 19.23 38.67 -19.07
N LYS A 308 19.83 37.47 -18.98
CA LYS A 308 20.76 36.91 -19.98
C LYS A 308 20.13 36.78 -21.36
N THR A 309 18.93 36.21 -21.42
CA THR A 309 18.19 36.03 -22.67
C THR A 309 17.90 37.37 -23.37
N ASN A 310 17.65 38.42 -22.58
CA ASN A 310 17.33 39.76 -23.09
C ASN A 310 18.56 40.63 -23.42
N GLN A 311 19.79 40.08 -23.43
CA GLN A 311 21.04 40.81 -23.74
C GLN A 311 21.26 42.10 -22.93
N GLN A 312 20.61 42.24 -21.78
CA GLN A 312 20.82 43.40 -20.91
C GLN A 312 22.23 43.33 -20.32
N SER A 313 22.84 44.46 -19.98
CA SER A 313 24.13 44.51 -19.27
C SER A 313 23.97 44.05 -17.80
N ILE A 314 23.65 42.76 -17.61
CA ILE A 314 23.35 42.09 -16.33
C ILE A 314 24.57 42.11 -15.40
N HIS A 315 25.77 42.13 -15.98
CA HIS A 315 27.02 41.91 -15.25
C HIS A 315 27.35 42.92 -14.15
N LYS A 316 26.70 44.10 -14.07
CA LYS A 316 27.06 45.11 -13.05
C LYS A 316 25.96 45.51 -12.07
N THR A 317 24.68 45.49 -12.46
CA THR A 317 23.60 46.06 -11.61
C THR A 317 22.77 44.97 -10.95
N LEU A 318 22.30 43.97 -11.71
CA LEU A 318 21.61 42.80 -11.13
C LEU A 318 22.57 41.97 -10.29
N SER A 319 23.77 41.71 -10.80
CA SER A 319 24.83 41.02 -10.04
C SER A 319 25.17 41.75 -8.74
N ARG A 320 25.31 43.09 -8.74
CA ARG A 320 25.57 43.87 -7.51
C ARG A 320 24.44 43.76 -6.50
N ASN A 321 23.19 43.88 -6.94
CA ASN A 321 22.05 43.83 -6.04
C ASN A 321 21.89 42.43 -5.45
N VAL A 322 22.04 41.38 -6.25
CA VAL A 322 22.07 39.98 -5.80
C VAL A 322 23.27 39.73 -4.87
N MET A 323 24.48 40.19 -5.22
CA MET A 323 25.67 40.04 -4.38
C MET A 323 25.50 40.72 -3.01
N ALA A 324 24.96 41.95 -3.00
CA ALA A 324 24.74 42.73 -1.78
C ALA A 324 23.63 42.14 -0.89
N GLN A 325 22.58 41.59 -1.50
CA GLN A 325 21.44 41.02 -0.77
C GLN A 325 21.74 39.64 -0.16
N TYR A 326 22.57 38.83 -0.82
CA TYR A 326 22.88 37.46 -0.38
C TYR A 326 24.29 37.29 0.22
N GLY A 327 25.02 38.39 0.45
CA GLY A 327 26.34 38.37 1.10
C GLY A 327 27.42 37.65 0.30
N MET A 328 27.30 37.66 -1.03
CA MET A 328 28.12 36.84 -1.92
C MET A 328 29.23 37.67 -2.57
N THR A 329 30.44 37.11 -2.59
CA THR A 329 31.64 37.75 -3.16
C THR A 329 31.71 37.63 -4.68
N ASN A 330 31.02 36.64 -5.26
CA ASN A 330 31.01 36.36 -6.69
C ASN A 330 29.73 35.61 -7.09
N ILE A 331 29.13 35.98 -8.23
CA ILE A 331 27.93 35.32 -8.78
C ILE A 331 28.17 33.85 -9.10
N LEU A 332 29.42 33.50 -9.44
CA LEU A 332 29.79 32.11 -9.72
C LEU A 332 29.71 31.25 -8.44
N ASN A 333 30.17 31.78 -7.31
CA ASN A 333 30.05 31.09 -6.03
C ASN A 333 28.58 30.92 -5.63
N ALA A 334 27.74 31.91 -5.95
CA ALA A 334 26.30 31.87 -5.69
C ALA A 334 25.60 30.74 -6.45
N LEU A 335 25.90 30.61 -7.74
CA LEU A 335 25.36 29.57 -8.61
C LEU A 335 25.85 28.17 -8.20
N GLN A 336 27.13 28.07 -7.81
CA GLN A 336 27.69 26.84 -7.26
C GLN A 336 27.00 26.43 -5.94
N ALA A 337 26.78 27.37 -5.03
CA ALA A 337 26.01 27.12 -3.80
C ALA A 337 24.60 26.64 -4.12
N LYS A 338 23.92 27.33 -5.05
CA LYS A 338 22.55 26.96 -5.47
C LYS A 338 22.51 25.52 -5.97
N ALA A 339 23.44 25.14 -6.83
CA ALA A 339 23.54 23.77 -7.33
C ALA A 339 23.77 22.75 -6.20
N GLN A 340 24.62 23.06 -5.22
CA GLN A 340 24.87 22.24 -4.05
C GLN A 340 23.64 22.07 -3.16
N PHE A 341 22.87 23.14 -2.93
CA PHE A 341 21.60 23.08 -2.19
C PHE A 341 20.57 22.23 -2.91
N VAL A 342 20.42 22.41 -4.22
CA VAL A 342 19.51 21.63 -5.07
C VAL A 342 19.89 20.14 -5.05
N PHE A 343 21.18 19.81 -5.09
CA PHE A 343 21.68 18.45 -4.95
C PHE A 343 21.31 17.81 -3.62
N LEU A 344 21.57 18.50 -2.51
CA LEU A 344 21.26 17.98 -1.17
C LEU A 344 19.75 17.83 -0.96
N ARG A 345 18.95 18.78 -1.46
CA ARG A 345 17.49 18.70 -1.37
C ARG A 345 16.95 17.50 -2.15
N LEU A 346 17.42 17.27 -3.39
CA LEU A 346 17.00 16.10 -4.17
C LEU A 346 17.33 14.80 -3.45
N MET A 347 18.57 14.66 -2.94
CA MET A 347 18.99 13.48 -2.19
C MET A 347 18.12 13.25 -0.94
N GLN A 348 17.88 14.30 -0.17
CA GLN A 348 17.13 14.24 1.09
C GLN A 348 15.65 13.90 0.88
N THR A 349 14.99 14.59 -0.05
CA THR A 349 13.58 14.32 -0.39
C THR A 349 13.41 12.92 -0.96
N THR A 350 14.32 12.48 -1.84
CA THR A 350 14.33 11.11 -2.37
C THR A 350 14.48 10.08 -1.25
N LEU A 351 15.38 10.31 -0.28
CA LEU A 351 15.54 9.40 0.85
C LEU A 351 14.26 9.22 1.65
N VAL A 352 13.53 10.31 1.90
CA VAL A 352 12.25 10.27 2.63
C VAL A 352 11.22 9.46 1.85
N VAL A 353 11.14 9.66 0.52
CA VAL A 353 10.25 8.90 -0.36
C VAL A 353 10.61 7.41 -0.40
N GLU A 354 11.91 7.06 -0.44
CA GLU A 354 12.38 5.68 -0.33
C GLU A 354 12.05 5.07 1.04
N TYR A 355 12.18 5.83 2.13
CA TYR A 355 11.82 5.38 3.47
C TYR A 355 10.32 5.05 3.55
N GLY A 356 9.46 5.92 3.01
CA GLY A 356 8.02 5.66 2.92
C GLY A 356 7.68 4.39 2.12
N LYS A 357 8.33 4.21 0.96
CA LYS A 357 8.20 2.97 0.16
C LYS A 357 8.67 1.74 0.92
N ALA A 358 9.81 1.82 1.60
CA ALA A 358 10.37 0.70 2.37
C ALA A 358 9.43 0.29 3.51
N ILE A 359 8.84 1.25 4.24
CA ILE A 359 7.81 1.00 5.26
C ILE A 359 6.60 0.30 4.64
N ALA A 360 6.07 0.82 3.52
CA ALA A 360 4.94 0.22 2.84
C ALA A 360 5.25 -1.23 2.42
N GLN A 361 6.41 -1.49 1.82
CA GLN A 361 6.78 -2.84 1.39
C GLN A 361 7.05 -3.79 2.57
N ALA A 362 7.52 -3.27 3.71
CA ALA A 362 7.81 -4.06 4.91
C ALA A 362 6.54 -4.61 5.61
N ILE A 363 5.37 -4.01 5.38
CA ILE A 363 4.09 -4.56 5.88
C ILE A 363 3.70 -5.78 5.04
N THR A 364 4.10 -6.97 5.47
CA THR A 364 3.64 -8.21 4.85
C THR A 364 2.39 -8.71 5.56
N ILE A 365 1.27 -8.73 4.85
CA ILE A 365 0.04 -9.38 5.34
C ILE A 365 0.31 -10.89 5.27
N ARG A 366 0.60 -11.47 6.43
CA ARG A 366 0.93 -12.89 6.68
C ARG A 366 0.48 -13.85 5.57
N THR A 367 1.42 -14.34 4.77
CA THR A 367 1.18 -15.55 3.97
C THR A 367 1.89 -16.77 4.53
N LYS A 368 3.08 -16.69 5.14
CA LYS A 368 3.72 -17.85 5.79
C LYS A 368 4.77 -17.43 6.80
N GLY A 369 4.48 -17.40 8.11
CA GLY A 369 5.43 -17.56 9.23
C GLY A 369 6.78 -16.81 9.26
N GLU A 370 7.10 -15.97 8.29
CA GLU A 370 8.34 -15.25 8.15
C GLU A 370 8.27 -14.00 9.03
N PRO A 371 9.34 -13.67 9.75
CA PRO A 371 9.37 -12.44 10.51
C PRO A 371 9.38 -11.25 9.55
N SER A 372 8.47 -10.32 9.77
CA SER A 372 8.49 -9.01 9.12
C SER A 372 9.10 -7.98 10.07
N THR A 373 9.57 -6.86 9.52
CA THR A 373 10.10 -5.76 10.34
C THR A 373 8.99 -4.98 11.03
N ILE A 374 7.79 -4.97 10.44
CA ILE A 374 6.59 -4.36 10.98
C ILE A 374 5.59 -5.48 11.25
N GLU A 375 5.30 -5.74 12.53
CA GLU A 375 4.50 -6.92 12.94
C GLU A 375 3.21 -6.55 13.68
N SER A 376 3.11 -5.33 14.20
CA SER A 376 1.99 -4.86 15.02
C SER A 376 1.41 -3.53 14.57
N ARG A 377 0.18 -3.25 15.02
CA ARG A 377 -0.48 -1.96 14.83
C ARG A 377 0.32 -0.81 15.48
N ALA A 378 0.96 -1.06 16.63
CA ALA A 378 1.82 -0.08 17.30
C ALA A 378 3.06 0.28 16.47
N ASP A 379 3.68 -0.72 15.80
CA ASP A 379 4.80 -0.47 14.89
C ASP A 379 4.38 0.44 13.75
N VAL A 380 3.24 0.15 13.11
CA VAL A 380 2.69 0.98 12.03
C VAL A 380 2.44 2.39 12.52
N GLN A 381 1.84 2.58 13.70
CA GLN A 381 1.61 3.91 14.25
C GLN A 381 2.91 4.69 14.50
N ARG A 382 3.96 4.02 14.98
CA ARG A 382 5.28 4.61 15.18
C ARG A 382 5.89 5.06 13.84
N TYR A 383 5.96 4.15 12.87
CA TYR A 383 6.52 4.46 11.55
C TYR A 383 5.69 5.51 10.81
N LEU A 384 4.36 5.46 10.95
CA LEU A 384 3.45 6.45 10.36
C LEU A 384 3.72 7.84 10.92
N ARG A 385 3.91 8.00 12.22
CA ARG A 385 4.24 9.31 12.81
C ARG A 385 5.59 9.84 12.30
N ASP A 386 6.59 8.98 12.26
CA ASP A 386 7.95 9.35 11.83
C ASP A 386 8.00 9.74 10.34
N ILE A 387 7.42 8.93 9.45
CA ILE A 387 7.40 9.25 8.02
C ILE A 387 6.52 10.47 7.71
N ASP A 388 5.42 10.66 8.44
CA ASP A 388 4.54 11.81 8.26
C ASP A 388 5.27 13.12 8.58
N GLU A 389 6.02 13.16 9.69
CA GLU A 389 6.84 14.31 10.05
C GLU A 389 7.96 14.58 9.03
N GLN A 390 8.60 13.52 8.51
CA GLN A 390 9.65 13.66 7.50
C GLN A 390 9.11 14.15 6.15
N LEU A 391 7.97 13.61 5.69
CA LEU A 391 7.32 14.04 4.46
C LEU A 391 6.80 15.47 4.57
N GLU A 392 6.21 15.85 5.70
CA GLU A 392 5.73 17.20 5.93
C GLU A 392 6.86 18.24 5.86
N ARG A 393 8.01 17.94 6.47
CA ARG A 393 9.22 18.79 6.33
C ARG A 393 9.70 18.87 4.89
N ALA A 394 9.73 17.75 4.16
CA ALA A 394 10.13 17.74 2.75
C ALA A 394 9.17 18.56 1.86
N ILE A 395 7.86 18.46 2.12
CA ILE A 395 6.81 19.20 1.41
C ILE A 395 6.95 20.71 1.69
N PHE A 396 7.16 21.11 2.95
CA PHE A 396 7.40 22.52 3.27
C PHE A 396 8.71 23.04 2.66
N ASP A 397 9.79 22.26 2.69
CA ASP A 397 11.04 22.62 2.01
C ASP A 397 10.80 22.84 0.50
N CYS A 398 9.99 22.01 -0.16
CA CYS A 398 9.63 22.24 -1.57
C CYS A 398 8.82 23.55 -1.75
N ALA A 399 7.83 23.80 -0.89
CA ALA A 399 7.04 25.02 -0.95
C ALA A 399 7.89 26.30 -0.76
N ASP A 400 8.78 26.30 0.23
CA ASP A 400 9.70 27.42 0.53
C ASP A 400 10.65 27.74 -0.62
N HIS A 401 10.91 26.76 -1.49
CA HIS A 401 11.80 26.88 -2.64
C HIS A 401 11.07 26.93 -3.99
N GLU A 402 9.75 27.18 -4.00
CA GLU A 402 8.93 27.38 -5.20
C GLU A 402 8.96 26.14 -6.14
N GLN A 403 9.00 24.95 -5.54
CA GLN A 403 9.01 23.63 -6.15
C GLN A 403 7.60 23.00 -6.14
N TRP A 404 6.70 23.57 -6.95
CA TRP A 404 5.27 23.25 -6.89
C TRP A 404 4.92 21.87 -7.43
N GLN A 405 5.62 21.39 -8.46
CA GLN A 405 5.41 20.04 -9.01
C GLN A 405 5.86 18.98 -8.02
N SER A 406 7.01 19.17 -7.37
CA SER A 406 7.47 18.26 -6.30
C SER A 406 6.56 18.31 -5.08
N TYR A 407 6.11 19.51 -4.69
CA TYR A 407 5.15 19.70 -3.59
C TYR A 407 3.88 18.88 -3.81
N GLU A 408 3.25 19.02 -4.99
CA GLU A 408 2.01 18.31 -5.30
C GLU A 408 2.22 16.79 -5.34
N ALA A 409 3.29 16.33 -5.98
CA ALA A 409 3.59 14.89 -6.07
C ALA A 409 3.90 14.27 -4.69
N LEU A 410 4.59 15.00 -3.80
CA LEU A 410 4.86 14.55 -2.44
C LEU A 410 3.59 14.49 -1.58
N GLU A 411 2.66 15.43 -1.73
CA GLU A 411 1.35 15.37 -1.06
C GLU A 411 0.52 14.17 -1.52
N GLN A 412 0.50 13.89 -2.83
CA GLN A 412 -0.18 12.70 -3.37
C GLN A 412 0.44 11.40 -2.85
N PHE A 413 1.78 11.34 -2.79
CA PHE A 413 2.51 10.22 -2.19
C PHE A 413 2.20 10.06 -0.70
N ARG A 414 2.25 11.15 0.08
CA ARG A 414 1.92 11.16 1.52
C ARG A 414 0.53 10.62 1.77
N LEU A 415 -0.47 11.10 1.02
CA LEU A 415 -1.85 10.65 1.15
C LEU A 415 -2.00 9.16 0.81
N ALA A 416 -1.41 8.70 -0.29
CA ALA A 416 -1.45 7.29 -0.68
C ALA A 416 -0.81 6.40 0.38
N LEU A 417 0.35 6.81 0.91
CA LEU A 417 1.06 6.10 1.96
C LEU A 417 0.23 6.02 3.25
N LEU A 418 -0.33 7.14 3.73
CA LEU A 418 -1.14 7.14 4.94
C LEU A 418 -2.39 6.25 4.82
N LEU A 419 -3.07 6.27 3.68
CA LEU A 419 -4.22 5.41 3.42
C LEU A 419 -3.84 3.93 3.44
N ASP A 420 -2.71 3.59 2.81
CA ASP A 420 -2.21 2.23 2.74
C ASP A 420 -1.73 1.70 4.10
N LEU A 421 -0.91 2.47 4.82
CA LEU A 421 -0.42 2.11 6.15
C LEU A 421 -1.58 1.93 7.13
N ARG A 422 -2.61 2.79 7.08
CA ARG A 422 -3.83 2.59 7.90
C ARG A 422 -4.56 1.32 7.48
N ALA A 423 -4.87 1.15 6.20
CA ALA A 423 -5.65 0.02 5.71
C ALA A 423 -5.00 -1.34 6.00
N ARG A 424 -3.67 -1.46 5.82
CA ARG A 424 -2.93 -2.70 6.09
C ARG A 424 -2.51 -2.84 7.54
N GLY A 425 -2.31 -1.74 8.26
CA GLY A 425 -2.00 -1.72 9.69
C GLY A 425 -3.15 -2.22 10.57
N GLU A 426 -4.41 -1.95 10.19
CA GLU A 426 -5.59 -2.51 10.89
C GLU A 426 -5.69 -4.04 10.80
N LEU A 427 -4.97 -4.67 9.87
CA LEU A 427 -4.93 -6.13 9.72
C LEU A 427 -3.84 -6.79 10.57
N LEU A 428 -2.97 -6.00 11.21
CA LEU A 428 -1.88 -6.49 12.05
C LEU A 428 -2.35 -6.80 13.47
N ALA A 429 -1.55 -7.60 14.18
CA ALA A 429 -1.83 -7.94 15.57
C ALA A 429 -1.72 -6.71 16.48
N GLU A 430 -2.49 -6.71 17.56
CA GLU A 430 -2.28 -5.76 18.64
C GLU A 430 -1.04 -6.15 19.45
N SER A 431 -0.30 -5.16 19.92
CA SER A 431 0.78 -5.38 20.87
C SER A 431 0.35 -4.98 22.27
N LYS A 432 0.77 -5.75 23.26
CA LYS A 432 0.47 -5.57 24.68
C LYS A 432 1.77 -5.54 25.47
N MET A 433 1.93 -4.54 26.34
CA MET A 433 3.01 -4.51 27.33
C MET A 433 2.61 -5.33 28.55
N VAL A 434 3.51 -6.22 28.98
CA VAL A 434 3.29 -7.15 30.09
C VAL A 434 4.39 -6.94 31.13
N ASP A 435 3.99 -6.60 32.35
CA ASP A 435 4.90 -6.47 33.47
C ASP A 435 5.18 -7.86 34.06
N LEU A 436 6.43 -8.31 34.00
CA LEU A 436 6.83 -9.59 34.57
C LEU A 436 7.07 -9.41 36.08
N THR A 437 6.38 -10.18 36.92
CA THR A 437 6.63 -10.17 38.37
C THR A 437 7.84 -11.03 38.74
N ASP A 438 8.03 -12.15 38.07
CA ASP A 438 9.09 -13.12 38.31
C ASP A 438 9.91 -13.40 37.06
N THR A 439 11.13 -13.91 37.25
CA THR A 439 11.98 -14.32 36.12
C THR A 439 11.47 -15.62 35.52
N GLN A 440 11.08 -15.58 34.25
CA GLN A 440 10.49 -16.75 33.56
C GLN A 440 11.00 -16.89 32.12
N PRO A 441 10.99 -18.10 31.54
CA PRO A 441 11.35 -18.31 30.14
C PRO A 441 10.38 -17.58 29.19
N ALA A 442 10.89 -17.07 28.07
CA ALA A 442 10.09 -16.39 27.05
C ALA A 442 8.93 -17.25 26.53
N LEU A 443 9.12 -18.57 26.49
CA LEU A 443 8.06 -19.52 26.13
C LEU A 443 6.89 -19.49 27.13
N VAL A 444 7.18 -19.37 28.43
CA VAL A 444 6.15 -19.28 29.48
C VAL A 444 5.44 -17.94 29.41
N VAL A 445 6.17 -16.83 29.23
CA VAL A 445 5.59 -15.50 28.99
C VAL A 445 4.62 -15.53 27.81
N THR A 446 5.05 -16.12 26.68
CA THR A 446 4.23 -16.22 25.47
C THR A 446 2.97 -17.07 25.71
N PHE A 447 3.12 -18.20 26.39
CA PHE A 447 2.00 -19.10 26.69
C PHE A 447 0.98 -18.46 27.62
N ASN A 448 1.42 -17.77 28.67
CA ASN A 448 0.53 -17.12 29.64
C ASN A 448 -0.31 -16.02 28.99
N GLU A 449 0.23 -15.30 28.01
CA GLU A 449 -0.45 -14.18 27.37
C GLU A 449 -1.28 -14.58 26.15
N THR A 450 -0.81 -15.55 25.36
CA THR A 450 -1.46 -15.92 24.07
C THR A 450 -2.20 -17.25 24.12
N GLY A 451 -2.03 -18.03 25.18
CA GLY A 451 -2.50 -19.42 25.29
C GLY A 451 -1.74 -20.40 24.37
N LYS A 452 -0.67 -19.96 23.69
CA LYS A 452 0.09 -20.75 22.71
C LYS A 452 1.58 -20.75 23.07
N ALA A 453 2.21 -21.92 22.97
CA ALA A 453 3.66 -22.06 23.20
C ALA A 453 4.53 -21.74 21.97
N LYS A 454 3.92 -21.44 20.82
CA LYS A 454 4.62 -21.07 19.57
C LYS A 454 4.80 -19.56 19.49
N GLY A 455 5.92 -19.10 18.90
CA GLY A 455 6.17 -17.67 18.66
C GLY A 455 6.99 -16.97 19.75
N TRP A 456 7.57 -17.71 20.69
CA TRP A 456 8.42 -17.13 21.73
C TRP A 456 9.70 -16.50 21.16
N GLU A 457 10.22 -16.97 20.01
CA GLU A 457 11.38 -16.35 19.36
C GLU A 457 11.08 -14.91 18.93
N ARG A 458 9.81 -14.62 18.61
CA ARG A 458 9.36 -13.27 18.28
C ARG A 458 9.41 -12.36 19.50
N VAL A 459 8.93 -12.83 20.65
CA VAL A 459 8.97 -12.09 21.92
C VAL A 459 10.41 -11.78 22.31
N VAL A 460 11.32 -12.75 22.20
CA VAL A 460 12.75 -12.55 22.49
C VAL A 460 13.34 -11.44 21.63
N ARG A 461 13.09 -11.49 20.32
CA ARG A 461 13.64 -10.53 19.36
C ARG A 461 13.10 -9.11 19.56
N ARG A 462 11.78 -8.98 19.71
CA ARG A 462 11.08 -7.70 19.85
C ARG A 462 11.54 -6.94 21.10
N ASN A 463 11.81 -7.67 22.17
CA ASN A 463 12.24 -7.12 23.46
C ASN A 463 13.77 -7.12 23.65
N GLN A 464 14.54 -7.50 22.62
CA GLN A 464 16.00 -7.60 22.67
C GLN A 464 16.51 -8.44 23.87
N ILE A 465 15.77 -9.49 24.22
CA ILE A 465 16.09 -10.38 25.35
C ILE A 465 17.37 -11.15 25.01
N ARG A 466 18.42 -10.96 25.81
CA ARG A 466 19.73 -11.61 25.58
C ARG A 466 19.67 -13.12 25.71
N HIS A 467 18.93 -13.65 26.68
CA HIS A 467 18.82 -15.07 26.93
C HIS A 467 17.35 -15.53 27.02
N PRO A 468 16.86 -16.36 26.08
CA PRO A 468 15.44 -16.73 26.01
C PRO A 468 14.85 -17.38 27.27
N LEU A 469 15.68 -18.06 28.07
CA LEU A 469 15.23 -18.70 29.32
C LEU A 469 15.09 -17.73 30.51
N PHE A 470 15.58 -16.50 30.40
CA PHE A 470 15.63 -15.54 31.50
C PHE A 470 15.04 -14.19 31.08
N CYS A 471 13.71 -14.10 31.02
CA CYS A 471 13.03 -12.80 30.99
C CYS A 471 12.93 -12.31 32.44
N LEU A 472 13.64 -11.24 32.79
CA LEU A 472 13.82 -10.80 34.18
C LEU A 472 12.51 -10.31 34.81
N GLY A 473 12.24 -10.72 36.04
CA GLY A 473 11.18 -10.12 36.86
C GLY A 473 11.46 -8.63 37.11
N GLY A 474 10.41 -7.81 37.12
CA GLY A 474 10.46 -6.35 37.16
C GLY A 474 10.69 -5.68 35.80
N SER A 475 10.80 -6.45 34.71
CA SER A 475 10.91 -5.90 33.35
C SER A 475 9.57 -5.89 32.62
N GLN A 476 9.38 -4.94 31.70
CA GLN A 476 8.24 -4.92 30.80
C GLN A 476 8.60 -5.66 29.51
N VAL A 477 7.72 -6.56 29.07
CA VAL A 477 7.89 -7.34 27.85
C VAL A 477 6.68 -7.12 26.94
N GLU A 478 6.94 -6.72 25.70
CA GLU A 478 5.94 -6.56 24.67
C GLU A 478 5.61 -7.91 24.00
N VAL A 479 4.32 -8.26 23.97
CA VAL A 479 3.81 -9.50 23.37
C VAL A 479 2.74 -9.16 22.34
N LEU A 480 2.71 -9.88 21.22
CA LEU A 480 1.67 -9.73 20.20
C LEU A 480 0.52 -10.72 20.47
N ALA A 481 -0.72 -10.22 20.53
CA ALA A 481 -1.92 -11.00 20.81
C ALA A 481 -2.71 -11.35 19.53
#